data_AF-A0A940C7L8-F1
#
_entry.id   AF-A0A940C7L8-F1
#
_cell.length_a   1.000
_cell.length_b   1.000
_cell.length_c   1.000
_cell.angle_alpha   90.00
_cell.angle_beta   90.00
_cell.angle_gamma   90.00
#
_symmetry.space_group_name_H-M   'P 1'
#
loop_
_entity.id
_entity.type
_entity.pdbx_description
1 polymer ?
#
loop_
_entity_poly.entity_id
_entity_poly.type
_entity_poly.pdbx_seq_one_letter_code
_entity_poly.pdbx_strand_id
1 'polypeptide(L)'
;MNNVLNLRQKMSMTQDEFADYCNVSRISIARFETGSNISRASAERIAKACGVSVSYVLGDLHETNKQAQEQYSVERLIELLMSLSPPEVQRATDFVLGIIAADKSESSGSR
;
A
#
# COMPACT_ATOMS: atom_id res chain seq x y z
N MET A 1 -8.24 -6.52 14.34
CA MET A 1 -6.90 -5.90 14.47
C MET A 1 -7.05 -4.40 14.26
N ASN A 2 -6.32 -3.55 14.99
CA ASN A 2 -6.54 -2.09 14.96
C ASN A 2 -5.55 -1.38 14.02
N ASN A 3 -6.05 -0.77 12.94
CA ASN A 3 -5.20 -0.16 11.92
C ASN A 3 -4.44 1.08 12.42
N VAL A 4 -4.99 1.84 13.37
CA VAL A 4 -4.32 3.01 13.98
C VAL A 4 -3.12 2.56 14.80
N LEU A 5 -3.29 1.54 15.64
CA LEU A 5 -2.21 0.96 16.44
C LEU A 5 -1.07 0.43 15.55
N ASN A 6 -1.44 -0.29 14.48
CA ASN A 6 -0.48 -0.83 13.53
C ASN A 6 0.35 0.26 12.84
N LEU A 7 -0.28 1.37 12.42
CA LEU A 7 0.41 2.50 11.80
C LEU A 7 1.41 3.13 12.76
N ARG A 8 1.00 3.38 14.01
CA ARG A 8 1.88 3.97 15.01
C ARG A 8 3.08 3.07 15.32
N GLN A 9 2.85 1.78 15.53
CA GLN A 9 3.92 0.82 15.86
C GLN A 9 4.92 0.65 14.71
N LYS A 10 4.47 0.66 13.45
CA LYS A 10 5.35 0.63 12.27
C LYS A 10 6.31 1.81 12.20
N MET A 11 5.89 2.96 12.72
CA MET A 11 6.72 4.18 12.78
C MET A 11 7.49 4.29 14.11
N SER A 12 7.40 3.30 15.00
CA SER A 12 8.06 3.28 16.30
C SER A 12 7.76 4.52 17.17
N MET A 13 6.56 5.10 17.03
CA MET A 13 6.14 6.29 17.77
C MET A 13 5.36 5.95 19.04
N THR A 14 5.51 6.78 20.07
CA THR A 14 4.61 6.84 21.22
C THR A 14 3.24 7.40 20.82
N GLN A 15 2.24 7.25 21.69
CA GLN A 15 0.89 7.79 21.41
C GLN A 15 0.89 9.33 21.30
N ASP A 16 1.74 10.01 22.08
CA ASP A 16 1.86 11.47 22.04
C ASP A 16 2.51 11.92 20.71
N GLU A 17 3.64 11.33 20.33
CA GLU A 17 4.32 11.65 19.05
C GLU A 17 3.42 11.39 17.83
N PHE A 18 2.68 10.29 17.84
CA PHE A 18 1.78 9.96 16.75
C PHE A 18 0.55 10.87 16.69
N ALA A 19 0.06 11.31 17.84
CA ALA A 19 -1.03 12.28 17.93
C ALA A 19 -0.63 13.63 17.34
N ASP A 20 0.58 14.11 17.69
CA ASP A 20 1.15 15.34 17.14
C ASP A 20 1.38 15.20 15.63
N TYR A 21 1.95 14.08 15.18
CA TYR A 21 2.18 13.77 13.76
C TYR A 21 0.88 13.80 12.94
N CYS A 22 -0.20 13.25 13.49
CA CYS A 22 -1.50 13.18 12.83
C CYS A 22 -2.39 14.41 13.08
N ASN A 23 -1.96 15.38 13.89
CA ASN A 23 -2.77 16.52 14.32
C ASN A 23 -4.15 16.12 14.88
N VAL A 24 -4.13 15.16 15.82
CA VAL A 24 -5.28 14.67 16.58
C VAL A 24 -4.91 14.62 18.07
N SER A 25 -5.89 14.55 18.97
CA SER A 25 -5.56 14.47 20.40
C SER A 25 -5.01 13.09 20.78
N ARG A 26 -4.06 13.04 21.71
CA ARG A 26 -3.55 11.77 22.26
C ARG A 26 -4.67 10.92 22.90
N ILE A 27 -5.65 11.55 23.54
CA ILE A 27 -6.84 10.84 24.08
C ILE A 27 -7.61 10.14 22.95
N SER A 28 -7.76 10.82 21.81
CA SER A 28 -8.38 10.22 20.62
C SER A 28 -7.57 9.01 20.14
N ILE A 29 -6.25 9.12 20.01
CA ILE A 29 -5.39 7.98 19.63
C ILE A 29 -5.57 6.79 20.59
N ALA A 30 -5.49 7.02 21.90
CA ALA A 30 -5.67 5.95 22.89
C ALA A 30 -7.05 5.26 22.75
N ARG A 31 -8.12 6.05 22.59
CA ARG A 31 -9.48 5.52 22.36
C ARG A 31 -9.56 4.72 21.06
N PHE A 32 -9.01 5.26 19.97
CA PHE A 32 -9.01 4.59 18.69
C PHE A 32 -8.29 3.25 18.78
N GLU A 33 -7.10 3.18 19.39
CA GLU A 33 -6.31 1.95 19.56
C GLU A 33 -7.02 0.86 20.38
N THR A 34 -7.91 1.26 21.29
CA THR A 34 -8.73 0.34 22.10
C THR A 34 -10.06 -0.06 21.43
N GLY A 35 -10.33 0.39 20.20
CA GLY A 35 -11.50 0.00 19.41
C GLY A 35 -12.69 0.96 19.47
N SER A 36 -12.49 2.19 19.94
CA SER A 36 -13.53 3.22 19.85
C SER A 36 -13.75 3.66 18.40
N ASN A 37 -14.97 4.11 18.08
CA ASN A 37 -15.30 4.60 16.75
C ASN A 37 -14.47 5.85 16.40
N ILE A 38 -13.98 5.91 15.15
CA ILE A 38 -13.14 7.00 14.65
C ILE A 38 -14.03 7.93 13.82
N SER A 39 -14.00 9.23 14.13
CA SER A 39 -14.69 10.20 13.28
C SER A 39 -14.03 10.28 11.91
N ARG A 40 -14.81 10.51 10.84
CA ARG A 40 -14.28 10.67 9.48
C ARG A 40 -13.20 11.76 9.40
N ALA A 41 -13.40 12.89 10.08
CA ALA A 41 -12.40 13.96 10.12
C ALA A 41 -11.06 13.52 10.76
N SER A 42 -11.11 12.75 11.84
CA SER A 42 -9.90 12.18 12.46
C SER A 42 -9.24 11.14 11.54
N ALA A 43 -10.04 10.31 10.88
CA ALA A 43 -9.54 9.31 9.94
C ALA A 43 -8.85 9.97 8.73
N GLU A 44 -9.39 11.06 8.20
CA GLU A 44 -8.80 11.84 7.11
C GLU A 44 -7.44 12.43 7.47
N ARG A 45 -7.28 12.94 8.70
CA ARG A 45 -5.99 13.48 9.17
C ARG A 45 -4.94 12.38 9.32
N ILE A 46 -5.30 11.26 9.94
CA ILE A 46 -4.42 10.10 10.11
C ILE A 46 -4.04 9.53 8.73
N ALA A 47 -5.01 9.38 7.82
CA ALA A 47 -4.80 8.88 6.47
C ALA A 47 -3.82 9.76 5.70
N LYS A 48 -4.01 11.08 5.74
CA LYS A 48 -3.12 12.05 5.09
C LYS A 48 -1.70 12.00 5.67
N ALA A 49 -1.56 11.97 7.00
CA ALA A 49 -0.25 11.95 7.65
C ALA A 49 0.51 10.65 7.36
N CYS A 50 -0.18 9.52 7.32
CA CYS A 50 0.42 8.19 7.13
C CYS A 50 0.50 7.74 5.66
N GLY A 51 0.01 8.54 4.70
CA GLY A 51 -0.01 8.17 3.28
C GLY A 51 -0.86 6.94 2.97
N VAL A 52 -1.97 6.75 3.69
CA VAL A 52 -2.90 5.62 3.50
C VAL A 52 -4.31 6.10 3.18
N SER A 53 -5.21 5.20 2.77
CA SER A 53 -6.61 5.56 2.51
C SER A 53 -7.41 5.74 3.82
N VAL A 54 -8.44 6.60 3.79
CA VAL A 54 -9.37 6.78 4.90
C VAL A 54 -10.05 5.45 5.26
N SER A 55 -10.43 4.66 4.27
CA SER A 55 -11.01 3.32 4.44
C SER A 55 -10.07 2.35 5.16
N TYR A 56 -8.76 2.46 4.95
CA TYR A 56 -7.78 1.68 5.73
C TYR A 56 -7.82 2.06 7.21
N VAL A 57 -7.84 3.36 7.51
CA VAL A 57 -7.89 3.84 8.91
C VAL A 57 -9.16 3.39 9.61
N LEU A 58 -10.31 3.43 8.91
CA LEU A 58 -11.61 3.01 9.43
C LEU A 58 -11.77 1.48 9.52
N GLY A 59 -10.91 0.71 8.84
CA GLY A 59 -11.04 -0.75 8.78
C GLY A 59 -12.10 -1.24 7.79
N ASP A 60 -12.58 -0.36 6.91
CA ASP A 60 -13.55 -0.69 5.85
C ASP A 60 -12.90 -1.48 4.70
N LEU A 61 -11.57 -1.52 4.64
CA LEU A 61 -10.87 -2.44 3.76
C LEU A 61 -10.98 -3.86 4.34
N HIS A 62 -11.84 -4.68 3.75
CA HIS A 62 -11.57 -6.12 3.70
C HIS A 62 -10.11 -6.29 3.24
N GLU A 63 -9.34 -7.15 3.90
CA GLU A 63 -7.92 -7.36 3.65
C GLU A 63 -7.64 -7.80 2.20
N THR A 64 -7.70 -6.89 1.24
CA THR A 64 -7.10 -7.08 -0.07
C THR A 64 -5.65 -6.64 0.03
N ASN A 65 -4.89 -7.54 0.66
CA ASN A 65 -3.48 -7.84 0.43
C ASN A 65 -2.58 -6.63 0.06
N LYS A 66 -2.14 -5.85 1.06
CA LYS A 66 -1.13 -4.78 0.91
C LYS A 66 0.21 -5.27 0.35
N GLN A 67 0.50 -6.57 0.41
CA GLN A 67 1.69 -7.14 -0.23
C GLN A 67 1.60 -7.16 -1.77
N ALA A 68 0.39 -7.09 -2.34
CA ALA A 68 0.23 -7.07 -3.79
C ALA A 68 0.65 -5.73 -4.40
N GLN A 69 0.34 -4.58 -3.81
CA GLN A 69 0.54 -3.29 -4.49
C GLN A 69 1.99 -2.78 -4.49
N GLU A 70 2.81 -3.08 -3.47
CA GLU A 70 4.25 -2.76 -3.46
C GLU A 70 5.09 -3.79 -4.22
N GLN A 71 4.60 -5.01 -4.40
CA GLN A 71 5.32 -6.07 -5.12
C GLN A 71 5.31 -5.89 -6.65
N TYR A 72 4.36 -5.11 -7.19
CA TYR A 72 4.18 -4.93 -8.64
C TYR A 72 4.60 -3.55 -9.16
N SER A 73 5.48 -2.82 -8.46
CA SER A 73 5.98 -1.54 -8.98
C SER A 73 6.99 -1.73 -10.12
N VAL A 74 7.02 -0.77 -11.06
CA VAL A 74 7.98 -0.79 -12.17
C VAL A 74 9.41 -0.65 -11.64
N GLU A 75 9.57 0.12 -10.55
CA GLU A 75 10.84 0.32 -9.86
C GLU A 75 11.40 -1.01 -9.35
N ARG A 76 10.55 -1.85 -8.74
CA ARG A 76 10.96 -3.17 -8.27
C ARG A 76 11.36 -4.09 -9.41
N LEU A 77 10.63 -4.02 -10.54
CA LEU A 77 10.98 -4.80 -11.73
C LEU A 77 12.34 -4.39 -12.29
N ILE A 78 12.63 -3.09 -12.35
CA ILE A 78 13.93 -2.56 -12.81
C ILE A 78 15.06 -3.07 -11.91
N GLU A 79 14.91 -2.99 -10.59
CA GLU A 79 15.92 -3.52 -9.64
C GLU A 79 16.22 -5.00 -9.89
N LEU A 80 15.18 -5.81 -10.09
CA LEU A 80 15.33 -7.24 -10.38
C LEU A 80 16.08 -7.44 -11.70
N LEU A 81 15.70 -6.75 -12.77
CA LEU A 81 16.36 -6.86 -14.07
C LEU A 81 17.83 -6.43 -14.02
N MET A 82 18.18 -5.41 -13.23
CA MET A 82 19.56 -4.96 -13.04
C MET A 82 20.44 -5.98 -12.31
N SER A 83 19.84 -6.91 -11.56
CA SER A 83 20.57 -7.97 -10.83
C SER A 83 20.83 -9.24 -11.65
N LEU A 84 20.26 -9.34 -12.85
CA LEU A 84 20.35 -10.52 -13.71
C LEU A 84 21.57 -10.49 -14.62
N SER A 85 22.04 -11.69 -15.01
CA SER A 85 23.03 -11.82 -16.07
C SER A 85 22.43 -11.47 -17.44
N PRO A 86 23.25 -11.10 -18.46
CA PRO A 86 22.75 -10.76 -19.79
C PRO A 86 21.85 -11.85 -20.43
N PRO A 87 22.16 -13.17 -20.32
CA PRO A 87 21.27 -14.21 -20.82
C PRO A 87 19.92 -14.28 -20.07
N GLU A 88 19.88 -13.92 -18.79
CA GLU A 88 18.65 -13.89 -17.99
C GLU A 88 17.77 -12.69 -18.34
N VAL A 89 18.39 -11.52 -18.55
CA VAL A 89 17.69 -10.33 -19.04
C VAL A 89 17.05 -10.58 -20.40
N GLN A 90 17.74 -11.29 -21.29
CA GLN A 90 17.18 -11.65 -22.60
C GLN A 90 15.94 -12.54 -22.44
N ARG A 91 16.00 -13.58 -21.59
CA ARG A 91 14.84 -14.44 -21.31
C ARG A 91 13.66 -13.67 -20.74
N ALA A 92 13.91 -12.75 -19.81
CA ALA A 92 12.87 -11.89 -19.26
C ALA A 92 12.23 -10.98 -20.33
N THR A 93 13.06 -10.43 -21.23
CA THR A 93 12.60 -9.60 -22.35
C THR A 93 11.71 -10.40 -23.31
N ASP A 94 12.15 -11.59 -23.71
CA ASP A 94 11.40 -12.47 -24.61
C ASP A 94 10.03 -12.82 -24.01
N PHE A 95 9.97 -13.08 -22.70
CA PHE A 95 8.73 -13.34 -21.99
C PHE A 95 7.76 -12.14 -22.02
N VAL A 96 8.25 -10.93 -21.73
CA VAL A 96 7.43 -9.70 -21.75
C VAL A 96 6.91 -9.41 -23.16
N LEU A 97 7.75 -9.60 -24.19
CA LEU A 97 7.34 -9.45 -25.59
C LEU A 97 6.24 -10.46 -25.95
N GLY A 98 6.32 -11.68 -25.44
CA GLY A 98 5.27 -12.70 -25.61
C GLY A 98 3.92 -12.27 -25.03
N ILE A 99 3.92 -11.69 -23.83
CA ILE A 99 2.69 -11.15 -23.20
C ILE A 99 2.08 -10.04 -24.06
N ILE A 100 2.90 -9.10 -24.53
CA ILE A 100 2.45 -7.97 -25.36
C ILE A 100 1.85 -8.46 -26.68
N ALA A 101 2.44 -9.51 -27.27
CA ALA A 101 1.94 -10.08 -28.51
C ALA A 101 0.58 -10.79 -28.33
N ALA A 102 0.39 -11.49 -27.21
CA ALA A 102 -0.88 -12.15 -26.88
C ALA A 102 -2.02 -11.14 -26.67
N ASP A 103 -1.76 -10.05 -25.95
CA ASP A 103 -2.76 -9.00 -25.71
C ASP A 103 -3.22 -8.29 -27.01
N LYS A 104 -2.28 -8.11 -27.95
CA LYS A 104 -2.58 -7.52 -29.27
C LYS A 104 -3.38 -8.42 -30.19
N SER A 105 -3.30 -9.75 -30.04
CA SER A 105 -4.08 -10.67 -30.87
C SER A 105 -5.54 -10.75 -30.40
N GLU A 106 -5.79 -10.75 -29.09
CA GLU A 106 -7.13 -10.78 -28.50
C GLU A 106 -7.96 -9.52 -28.84
N SER A 107 -7.32 -8.35 -28.88
CA SER A 107 -7.96 -7.08 -29.24
C SER A 107 -8.30 -6.93 -30.73
N SER A 108 -7.74 -7.79 -31.60
CA SER A 108 -7.98 -7.77 -33.05
C SER A 108 -9.03 -8.78 -33.54
N GLY A 109 -9.46 -9.72 -32.68
CA GLY A 109 -10.43 -10.77 -33.00
C GLY A 109 -11.91 -10.43 -32.73
N SER A 110 -12.20 -9.24 -32.19
CA SER A 110 -13.57 -8.74 -32.02
C SER A 110 -13.94 -7.75 -33.13
N ARG A 111 -14.10 -8.25 -34.35
CA ARG A 111 -14.76 -7.52 -35.46
C ARG A 111 -15.60 -8.45 -36.29
#